data_AF-I9ZEX9-F1
#
_entry.id   AF-I9ZEX9-F1
#
_cell.length_a   1.000
_cell.length_b   1.000
_cell.length_c   1.000
_cell.angle_alpha   90.00
_cell.angle_beta   90.00
_cell.angle_gamma   90.00
#
_symmetry.space_group_name_H-M   'P 1'
#
loop_
_entity.id
_entity.type
_entity.pdbx_description
1 polymer ?
#
loop_
_entity_poly.entity_id
_entity_poly.type
_entity_poly.pdbx_seq_one_letter_code
_entity_poly.pdbx_strand_id
1 'polypeptide(L)'
;MKRREKQAKNQGLNEQQAKEYALNIVKSIPEVLEKGTKGTDHLGRVFVDYDNKRVGLNNTWDKKDLGNHWVVSSYEIYNSESESPVLLMTQVTRGRFGNP
;
A
#
# COMPACT_ATOMS: atom_id res chain seq x y z
N MET A 1 7.48 -3.57 7.05
CA MET A 1 6.46 -3.67 8.12
C MET A 1 6.68 -2.71 9.26
N LYS A 2 7.83 -2.76 9.97
CA LYS A 2 8.12 -1.90 11.14
C LYS A 2 7.79 -0.40 10.98
N ARG A 3 8.00 0.19 9.78
CA ARG A 3 7.64 1.59 9.51
C ARG A 3 6.12 1.86 9.54
N ARG A 4 5.30 0.97 8.96
CA ARG A 4 3.84 1.09 8.94
C ARG A 4 3.24 0.79 10.32
N GLU A 5 3.81 -0.15 11.04
CA GLU A 5 3.45 -0.40 12.44
C GLU A 5 3.73 0.83 13.31
N LYS A 6 4.92 1.44 13.16
CA LYS A 6 5.26 2.68 13.88
C LYS A 6 4.31 3.82 13.52
N GLN A 7 3.97 3.97 12.24
CA GLN A 7 3.00 4.98 11.80
C GLN A 7 1.63 4.76 12.47
N ALA A 8 1.13 3.53 12.50
CA ALA A 8 -0.13 3.22 13.17
C ALA A 8 -0.07 3.45 14.69
N LYS A 9 1.01 3.02 15.36
CA LYS A 9 1.21 3.28 16.80
C LYS A 9 1.22 4.77 17.12
N ASN A 10 1.88 5.59 16.29
CA ASN A 10 1.88 7.05 16.43
C ASN A 10 0.49 7.68 16.27
N GLN A 11 -0.46 6.96 15.67
CA GLN A 11 -1.85 7.37 15.50
C GLN A 11 -2.79 6.74 16.54
N GLY A 12 -2.23 6.19 17.62
CA GLY A 12 -3.00 5.67 18.76
C GLY A 12 -3.45 4.21 18.62
N LEU A 13 -3.04 3.49 17.56
CA LEU A 13 -3.34 2.07 17.43
C LEU A 13 -2.47 1.25 18.39
N ASN A 14 -3.05 0.21 18.99
CA ASN A 14 -2.29 -0.75 19.78
C ASN A 14 -1.39 -1.62 18.87
N GLU A 15 -0.52 -2.41 19.49
CA GLU A 15 0.45 -3.22 18.73
C GLU A 15 -0.18 -4.21 17.76
N GLN A 16 -1.28 -4.87 18.15
CA GLN A 16 -1.96 -5.83 17.30
C GLN A 16 -2.60 -5.14 16.10
N GLN A 17 -3.31 -4.03 16.34
CA GLN A 17 -3.93 -3.20 15.30
C GLN A 17 -2.88 -2.63 14.34
N ALA A 18 -1.73 -2.18 14.85
CA ALA A 18 -0.64 -1.67 14.02
C ALA A 18 -0.02 -2.73 13.11
N LYS A 19 0.13 -3.97 13.61
CA LYS A 19 0.59 -5.12 12.82
C LYS A 19 -0.44 -5.52 11.77
N GLU A 20 -1.72 -5.52 12.13
CA GLU A 20 -2.80 -5.84 11.20
C GLU A 20 -2.91 -4.80 10.09
N TYR A 21 -2.83 -3.50 10.43
CA TYR A 21 -2.73 -2.42 9.45
C TYR A 21 -1.57 -2.65 8.47
N ALA A 22 -0.36 -2.91 8.98
CA ALA A 22 0.80 -3.15 8.13
C ALA A 22 0.58 -4.38 7.22
N LEU A 23 0.01 -5.46 7.75
CA LEU A 23 -0.30 -6.68 7.01
C LEU A 23 -1.32 -6.44 5.90
N ASN A 24 -2.35 -5.65 6.18
CA ASN A 24 -3.40 -5.33 5.20
C ASN A 24 -2.85 -4.51 4.03
N ILE A 25 -1.89 -3.61 4.26
CA ILE A 25 -1.18 -2.91 3.17
C ILE A 25 -0.46 -3.91 2.26
N VAL A 26 0.20 -4.92 2.81
CA VAL A 26 0.89 -5.94 1.99
C VAL A 26 -0.12 -6.78 1.20
N LYS A 27 -1.24 -7.12 1.83
CA LYS A 27 -2.32 -7.92 1.21
C LYS A 27 -3.07 -7.16 0.12
N SER A 28 -3.08 -5.83 0.12
CA SER A 28 -3.75 -5.04 -0.94
C SER A 28 -2.90 -4.84 -2.18
N ILE A 29 -1.58 -5.05 -2.13
CA ILE A 29 -0.69 -4.86 -3.28
C ILE A 29 -1.08 -5.74 -4.48
N PRO A 30 -1.35 -7.06 -4.34
CA PRO A 30 -1.76 -7.89 -5.46
C PRO A 30 -3.00 -7.35 -6.19
N GLU A 31 -4.00 -6.87 -5.44
CA GLU A 31 -5.22 -6.29 -6.02
C GLU A 31 -4.91 -5.02 -6.82
N VAL A 32 -4.07 -4.13 -6.29
CA VAL A 32 -3.65 -2.93 -7.02
C VAL A 32 -2.93 -3.30 -8.31
N LEU A 33 -2.07 -4.33 -8.29
CA LEU A 33 -1.35 -4.78 -9.48
C LEU A 33 -2.25 -5.49 -10.50
N GLU A 34 -3.30 -6.17 -10.05
CA GLU A 34 -4.24 -6.90 -10.90
C GLU A 34 -5.28 -5.98 -11.55
N LYS A 35 -5.83 -5.03 -10.79
CA LYS A 35 -6.95 -4.18 -11.23
C LYS A 35 -6.52 -2.76 -11.62
N GLY A 36 -5.32 -2.36 -11.23
CA GLY A 36 -4.86 -0.99 -11.40
C GLY A 36 -4.44 -0.64 -12.81
N THR A 37 -4.25 0.66 -13.03
CA THR A 37 -3.75 1.23 -14.28
C THR A 37 -2.28 1.57 -14.14
N LYS A 38 -1.45 1.05 -15.05
CA LYS A 38 -0.02 1.38 -15.11
C LYS A 38 0.16 2.82 -15.58
N GLY A 39 1.04 3.56 -14.92
CA GLY A 39 1.51 4.87 -15.33
C GLY A 39 3.03 5.00 -15.26
N THR A 40 3.53 6.08 -15.86
CA THR A 40 4.92 6.52 -15.77
C THR A 40 4.91 8.04 -15.63
N ASP A 41 5.70 8.57 -14.71
CA ASP A 41 5.81 10.04 -14.56
C ASP A 41 6.90 10.64 -15.45
N HIS A 42 7.03 11.97 -15.42
CA HIS A 42 8.05 12.73 -16.14
C HIS A 42 9.51 12.34 -15.80
N LEU A 43 9.74 11.61 -14.70
CA LEU A 43 11.07 11.11 -14.31
C LEU A 43 11.29 9.65 -14.73
N GLY A 44 10.34 9.05 -15.45
CA GLY A 44 10.41 7.65 -15.88
C GLY A 44 10.06 6.64 -14.78
N ARG A 45 9.55 7.08 -13.62
CA ARG A 45 9.19 6.16 -12.53
C ARG A 45 7.89 5.46 -12.86
N VAL A 46 7.91 4.13 -12.81
CA VAL A 46 6.76 3.29 -13.12
C VAL A 46 5.93 3.07 -11.86
N PHE A 47 4.62 3.16 -12.01
CA PHE A 47 3.68 2.89 -10.93
C PHE A 47 2.40 2.24 -11.45
N VAL A 48 1.61 1.69 -10.53
CA VAL A 48 0.26 1.19 -10.78
C VAL A 48 -0.69 1.86 -9.80
N ASP A 49 -1.73 2.52 -10.32
CA ASP A 49 -2.77 3.18 -9.53
C ASP A 49 -4.06 2.37 -9.51
N TYR A 50 -4.66 2.26 -8.34
CA TYR A 50 -5.98 1.67 -8.17
C TYR A 50 -6.70 2.35 -7.00
N ASP A 51 -7.90 2.87 -7.25
CA ASP A 51 -8.63 3.75 -6.32
C ASP A 51 -7.72 4.87 -5.78
N ASN A 52 -7.59 4.94 -4.47
CA ASN A 52 -6.77 5.87 -3.73
C ASN A 52 -5.38 5.29 -3.41
N LYS A 53 -4.90 4.26 -4.10
CA LYS A 53 -3.63 3.57 -3.81
C LYS A 53 -2.70 3.63 -5.01
N ARG A 54 -1.39 3.77 -4.73
CA ARG A 54 -0.33 3.62 -5.73
C ARG A 54 0.72 2.63 -5.29
N VAL A 55 1.12 1.75 -6.20
CA VAL A 55 2.29 0.87 -6.05
C VAL A 55 3.39 1.38 -6.97
N GLY A 56 4.52 1.78 -6.42
CA GLY A 56 5.72 2.11 -7.20
C GLY A 56 6.50 0.84 -7.55
N LEU A 57 6.96 0.77 -8.79
CA LEU A 57 7.70 -0.37 -9.33
C LEU A 57 9.10 0.07 -9.77
N ASN A 58 10.11 -0.75 -9.51
CA ASN A 58 11.47 -0.56 -10.02
C ASN A 58 11.94 -1.86 -10.68
N ASN A 59 12.60 -1.77 -11.84
CA ASN A 59 13.23 -2.90 -12.53
C ASN A 59 14.72 -3.02 -12.19
N THR A 60 15.20 -2.25 -11.21
CA THR A 60 16.57 -2.33 -10.69
C THR A 60 16.58 -2.59 -9.19
N TRP A 61 17.56 -3.36 -8.72
CA TRP A 61 17.84 -3.57 -7.31
C TRP A 61 19.34 -3.71 -7.08
N ASP A 62 19.89 -2.98 -6.10
CA ASP A 62 21.33 -3.00 -5.78
C ASP A 62 22.23 -2.82 -7.01
N LYS A 63 21.90 -1.82 -7.84
CA LYS A 63 22.58 -1.50 -9.11
C LYS A 63 22.55 -2.60 -10.17
N LYS A 64 21.71 -3.63 -10.01
CA LYS A 64 21.50 -4.69 -11.01
C LYS A 64 20.15 -4.51 -11.69
N ASP A 65 20.16 -4.72 -13.01
CA ASP A 65 18.94 -4.84 -13.81
C ASP A 65 18.25 -6.18 -13.51
N LEU A 66 16.93 -6.16 -13.38
CA LEU A 66 16.11 -7.33 -13.04
C LEU A 66 15.44 -7.96 -14.27
N GLY A 67 15.70 -7.44 -15.46
CA GLY A 67 15.10 -7.86 -16.73
C GLY A 67 13.59 -7.69 -16.72
N ASN A 68 12.88 -8.80 -16.88
CA ASN A 68 11.41 -8.85 -16.85
C ASN A 68 10.82 -8.91 -15.44
N HIS A 69 11.63 -8.78 -14.38
CA HIS A 69 11.16 -8.73 -13.00
C HIS A 69 11.09 -7.30 -12.47
N TRP A 70 10.16 -7.06 -11.56
CA TRP A 70 9.95 -5.78 -10.91
C TRP A 70 9.93 -5.97 -9.40
N VAL A 71 10.50 -5.02 -8.68
CA VAL A 71 10.36 -4.90 -7.22
C VAL A 71 9.36 -3.81 -6.89
N VAL A 72 8.51 -4.08 -5.91
CA VAL A 72 7.68 -3.03 -5.30
C VAL A 72 8.59 -2.14 -4.47
N SER A 73 8.78 -0.90 -4.94
CA SER A 73 9.70 0.08 -4.36
C SER A 73 8.99 1.06 -3.42
N SER A 74 7.69 1.31 -3.65
CA SER A 74 6.86 2.14 -2.78
C SER A 74 5.40 1.69 -2.76
N TYR A 75 4.68 2.13 -1.73
CA TYR A 75 3.23 2.02 -1.64
C TYR A 75 2.68 3.31 -1.05
N GLU A 76 1.72 3.93 -1.70
CA GLU A 76 1.13 5.22 -1.30
C GLU A 76 -0.39 5.09 -1.25
N ILE A 77 -1.00 5.92 -0.40
CA ILE A 77 -2.46 6.09 -0.35
C ILE A 77 -2.71 7.59 -0.55
N TYR A 78 -3.36 7.97 -1.64
CA TYR A 78 -3.73 9.35 -1.93
C TYR A 78 -5.03 9.71 -1.19
N ASN A 79 -5.16 10.98 -0.76
CA ASN A 79 -6.13 11.48 0.22
C ASN A 79 -5.88 11.07 1.70
N SER A 80 -4.68 10.63 2.06
CA SER A 80 -4.39 10.12 3.41
C SER A 80 -3.98 11.15 4.47
N GLU A 81 -4.05 12.46 4.20
CA GLU A 81 -3.94 13.42 5.31
C GLU A 81 -5.20 13.40 6.20
N SER A 82 -6.31 12.77 5.76
CA SER A 82 -7.56 12.67 6.52
C SER A 82 -8.04 11.24 6.86
N GLU A 83 -7.47 10.17 6.27
CA GLU A 83 -7.83 8.80 6.66
C GLU A 83 -6.78 8.14 7.57
N SER A 84 -7.07 8.13 8.87
CA SER A 84 -6.26 7.45 9.87
C SER A 84 -6.20 5.92 9.61
N PRO A 85 -5.14 5.20 10.03
CA PRO A 85 -5.09 3.74 10.05
C PRO A 85 -6.30 3.11 10.73
N VAL A 86 -6.96 3.84 11.66
CA VAL A 86 -8.24 3.44 12.27
C VAL A 86 -9.36 3.36 11.23
N LEU A 87 -9.49 4.34 10.33
CA LEU A 87 -10.49 4.33 9.26
C LEU A 87 -10.23 3.18 8.28
N LEU A 88 -8.98 2.95 7.89
CA LEU A 88 -8.61 1.81 7.04
C LEU A 88 -8.93 0.46 7.70
N MET A 89 -8.64 0.28 8.99
CA MET A 89 -9.05 -0.94 9.70
C MET A 89 -10.58 -1.08 9.76
N THR A 90 -11.31 0.02 9.91
CA THR A 90 -12.77 0.03 9.91
C THR A 90 -13.34 -0.40 8.57
N GLN A 91 -12.78 0.10 7.45
CA GLN A 91 -13.20 -0.30 6.10
C GLN A 91 -12.86 -1.75 5.79
N VAL A 92 -11.68 -2.24 6.21
CA VAL A 92 -11.32 -3.67 6.07
C VAL A 92 -12.28 -4.56 6.86
N THR A 93 -12.64 -4.14 8.08
CA THR A 93 -13.57 -4.91 8.93
C THR A 93 -14.98 -4.88 8.34
N ARG A 94 -15.45 -3.73 7.86
CA ARG A 94 -16.73 -3.57 7.15
C ARG A 94 -16.79 -4.35 5.84
N GLY A 95 -15.69 -4.45 5.09
CA GLY A 95 -15.62 -5.28 3.89
C GLY A 95 -15.63 -6.79 4.20
N ARG A 96 -15.19 -7.18 5.40
CA ARG A 96 -15.17 -8.58 5.87
C ARG A 96 -16.53 -9.05 6.39
N PHE A 97 -17.36 -8.12 6.84
CA PHE A 97 -18.74 -8.35 7.24
C PHE A 97 -19.63 -7.49 6.35
N GLY A 98 -19.94 -7.97 5.15
CA GLY A 98 -20.86 -7.29 4.24
C GLY A 98 -22.13 -6.84 4.98
N ASN A 99 -22.62 -5.65 4.64
CA ASN A 99 -23.87 -5.10 5.16
C ASN A 99 -25.02 -6.12 5.06
N PRO A 100 -25.99 -6.11 5.99
CA PRO A 100 -27.24 -6.85 5.85
C PRO A 100 -28.07 -6.40 4.64
#